data_AF-A0AAD0SRM3-F1
#
_entry.id   AF-A0AAD0SRM3-F1
#
_cell.length_a   1.000
_cell.length_b   1.000
_cell.length_c   1.000
_cell.angle_alpha   90.00
_cell.angle_beta   90.00
_cell.angle_gamma   90.00
#
_symmetry.space_group_name_H-M   'P 1'
#
loop_
_entity.id
_entity.type
_entity.pdbx_description
1 polymer ?
#
loop_
_entity_poly.entity_id
_entity_poly.type
_entity_poly.pdbx_seq_one_letter_code
_entity_poly.pdbx_strand_id
1 'polypeptide(L)'
;MAKKQVLAPTLLITFFLYVLFPWMSFNNIHLLMFNFEFHRFEFLFMAFEASTHQLIYIVITLFIGLLLGLNFTISRFFCGYFCPSSLATFITSQLKNPFILFFAILFFAFILAFSTISYFTSAIDLFLNFMKFDMSSIFVGILTTLFTSIFLVFRGWYCSILCPYFFISAILPQEEKQTFEFFDKNSCIDCDKCVKVCPIDELDIKAGFDIRCVQCGLCESACESVMLKFNKTSLITKKFKDRNIFRSFSKNGYILGVFILVVMILTIVYLLNGAFLDNCYFTNKSLY
;
A
#
# COMPACT_ATOMS: atom_id res chain seq x y z
N MET A 1 2.48 -12.80 22.29
CA MET A 1 1.27 -11.97 22.10
C MET A 1 1.59 -10.55 21.65
N ALA A 2 2.76 -9.96 21.98
CA ALA A 2 3.07 -8.55 21.72
C ALA A 2 3.25 -8.10 20.24
N LYS A 3 3.40 -9.01 19.26
CA LYS A 3 3.93 -8.65 17.93
C LYS A 3 2.91 -8.79 16.78
N LYS A 4 1.90 -9.67 16.92
CA LYS A 4 0.66 -9.65 16.10
C LYS A 4 -0.12 -8.32 16.30
N GLN A 5 0.13 -7.65 17.44
CA GLN A 5 -0.38 -6.33 17.81
C GLN A 5 0.28 -5.15 17.09
N VAL A 6 1.40 -5.30 16.35
CA VAL A 6 2.06 -4.15 15.69
C VAL A 6 1.57 -3.97 14.26
N LEU A 7 1.26 -5.06 13.53
CA LEU A 7 0.86 -4.98 12.13
C LEU A 7 -0.54 -4.37 11.95
N ALA A 8 -1.49 -4.75 12.81
CA ALA A 8 -2.85 -4.24 12.78
C ALA A 8 -2.96 -2.71 13.01
N PRO A 9 -2.35 -2.11 14.06
CA PRO A 9 -2.40 -0.66 14.23
C PRO A 9 -1.64 0.06 13.13
N THR A 10 -0.53 -0.48 12.60
CA THR A 10 0.13 0.15 11.45
C THR A 10 -0.76 0.18 10.22
N LEU A 11 -1.47 -0.91 9.91
CA LEU A 11 -2.42 -0.97 8.79
C LEU A 11 -3.61 -0.01 8.99
N LEU A 12 -4.11 0.11 10.22
CA LEU A 12 -5.18 1.05 10.55
C LEU A 12 -4.72 2.50 10.44
N ILE A 13 -3.52 2.83 10.93
CA ILE A 13 -2.94 4.17 10.84
C ILE A 13 -2.71 4.54 9.37
N THR A 14 -2.15 3.63 8.57
CA THR A 14 -1.87 3.91 7.15
C THR A 14 -3.17 4.05 6.35
N PHE A 15 -4.19 3.23 6.62
CA PHE A 15 -5.52 3.39 6.04
C PHE A 15 -6.15 4.73 6.43
N PHE A 16 -6.08 5.12 7.69
CA PHE A 16 -6.62 6.40 8.16
C PHE A 16 -5.91 7.58 7.50
N LEU A 17 -4.58 7.53 7.39
CA LEU A 17 -3.80 8.55 6.67
C LEU A 17 -4.19 8.62 5.20
N TYR A 18 -4.39 7.49 4.53
CA TYR A 18 -4.86 7.43 3.13
C TYR A 18 -6.22 8.11 2.97
N VAL A 19 -7.16 7.85 3.87
CA VAL A 19 -8.50 8.45 3.84
C VAL A 19 -8.45 9.95 4.11
N LEU A 20 -7.62 10.39 5.05
CA LEU A 20 -7.51 11.82 5.39
C LEU A 20 -6.73 12.64 4.37
N PHE A 21 -5.76 12.05 3.68
CA PHE A 21 -4.85 12.76 2.78
C PHE A 21 -5.56 13.67 1.76
N PRO A 22 -6.57 13.21 1.01
CA PRO A 22 -7.27 14.06 0.04
C PRO A 22 -8.23 15.08 0.69
N TRP A 23 -8.63 14.86 1.94
CA TRP A 23 -9.56 15.75 2.67
C TRP A 23 -8.85 16.94 3.31
N MET A 24 -7.55 16.81 3.58
CA MET A 24 -6.73 17.90 4.10
C MET A 24 -6.61 18.99 3.04
N SER A 25 -7.35 20.08 3.24
CA SER A 25 -7.30 21.27 2.41
C SER A 25 -7.05 22.51 3.26
N PHE A 26 -6.31 23.46 2.70
CA PHE A 26 -6.05 24.76 3.28
C PHE A 26 -6.32 25.81 2.18
N ASN A 27 -7.20 26.77 2.45
CA ASN A 27 -7.62 27.79 1.46
C ASN A 27 -8.13 27.22 0.11
N ASN A 28 -8.91 26.14 0.13
CA ASN A 28 -9.40 25.43 -1.07
C ASN A 28 -8.31 24.80 -1.96
N ILE A 29 -7.10 24.63 -1.42
CA ILE A 29 -6.03 23.84 -2.03
C ILE A 29 -5.83 22.59 -1.18
N HIS A 30 -5.94 21.43 -1.82
CA HIS A 30 -5.79 20.11 -1.23
C HIS A 30 -4.31 19.70 -1.15
N LEU A 31 -4.01 18.80 -0.22
CA LEU A 31 -2.65 18.29 -0.02
C LEU A 31 -2.13 17.50 -1.23
N LEU A 32 -2.99 16.70 -1.87
CA LEU A 32 -2.73 16.00 -3.12
C LEU A 32 -4.05 15.86 -3.89
N MET A 33 -4.19 16.55 -5.01
CA MET A 33 -5.36 16.44 -5.88
C MET A 33 -4.98 16.62 -7.35
N PHE A 34 -5.56 15.78 -8.20
CA PHE A 34 -5.46 15.87 -9.66
C PHE A 34 -6.77 16.42 -10.21
N ASN A 35 -6.83 17.74 -10.36
CA ASN A 35 -8.05 18.41 -10.74
C ASN A 35 -8.12 18.60 -12.27
N PHE A 36 -8.87 17.72 -12.91
CA PHE A 36 -9.07 17.73 -14.36
C PHE A 36 -10.02 18.83 -14.85
N GLU A 37 -10.94 19.29 -14.00
CA GLU A 37 -11.91 20.33 -14.33
C GLU A 37 -11.26 21.71 -14.37
N PHE A 38 -10.42 22.00 -13.37
CA PHE A 38 -9.72 23.28 -13.25
C PHE A 38 -8.27 23.24 -13.78
N HIS A 39 -7.88 22.18 -14.49
CA HIS A 39 -6.54 22.00 -15.07
C HIS A 39 -5.40 22.33 -14.10
N ARG A 40 -5.51 21.82 -12.87
CA ARG A 40 -4.54 22.11 -11.80
C ARG A 40 -4.11 20.84 -11.07
N PHE A 41 -2.81 20.71 -10.85
CA PHE A 41 -2.21 19.72 -9.97
C PHE A 41 -1.93 20.37 -8.62
N GLU A 42 -2.56 19.86 -7.57
CA GLU A 42 -2.38 20.39 -6.22
C GLU A 42 -1.48 19.44 -5.43
N PHE A 43 -0.38 19.97 -4.89
CA PHE A 43 0.59 19.21 -4.12
C PHE A 43 1.17 20.06 -2.99
N LEU A 44 1.16 19.53 -1.77
CA LEU A 44 1.67 20.21 -0.56
C LEU A 44 1.07 21.62 -0.36
N PHE A 45 -0.23 21.77 -0.61
CA PHE A 45 -0.96 23.05 -0.55
C PHE A 45 -0.48 24.11 -1.57
N MET A 46 0.26 23.71 -2.59
CA MET A 46 0.59 24.52 -3.77
C MET A 46 -0.23 24.03 -4.95
N ALA A 47 -0.67 24.94 -5.82
CA ALA A 47 -1.36 24.60 -7.06
C ALA A 47 -0.47 24.91 -8.26
N PHE A 48 -0.35 23.95 -9.16
CA PHE A 48 0.38 24.05 -10.41
C PHE A 48 -0.61 23.94 -11.56
N GLU A 49 -0.55 24.84 -12.53
CA GLU A 49 -1.33 24.69 -13.75
C GLU A 49 -0.82 23.48 -14.53
N ALA A 50 -1.72 22.68 -15.09
CA ALA A 50 -1.36 21.50 -15.85
C ALA A 50 -2.46 21.18 -16.85
N SER A 51 -2.09 21.14 -18.13
CA SER A 51 -2.96 20.63 -19.19
C SER A 51 -3.42 19.20 -18.86
N THR A 52 -4.57 18.78 -19.40
CA THR A 52 -5.10 17.42 -19.17
C THR A 52 -4.08 16.32 -19.48
N HIS A 53 -3.26 16.51 -20.51
CA HIS A 53 -2.24 15.55 -20.90
C HIS A 53 -1.10 15.49 -19.88
N GLN A 54 -0.67 16.65 -19.35
CA GLN A 54 0.31 16.70 -18.26
C GLN A 54 -0.21 16.01 -17.01
N LEU A 55 -1.47 16.24 -16.61
CA LEU A 55 -2.10 15.56 -15.47
C LEU A 55 -2.07 14.03 -15.64
N ILE A 56 -2.45 13.54 -16.82
CA ILE A 56 -2.42 12.10 -17.13
C ILE A 56 -0.98 11.56 -17.03
N TYR A 57 0.00 12.26 -17.60
CA TYR A 57 1.42 11.84 -17.54
C TYR A 57 1.96 11.83 -16.12
N ILE A 58 1.58 12.80 -15.28
CA ILE A 58 1.98 12.81 -13.86
C ILE A 58 1.37 11.62 -13.12
N VAL A 59 0.08 11.34 -13.30
CA VAL A 59 -0.59 10.19 -12.65
C VAL A 59 0.06 8.87 -13.06
N ILE A 60 0.31 8.66 -14.36
CA ILE A 60 0.95 7.44 -14.87
C ILE A 60 2.38 7.32 -14.33
N THR A 61 3.16 8.40 -14.37
CA THR A 61 4.54 8.43 -13.88
C THR A 61 4.61 8.14 -12.39
N LEU A 62 3.72 8.73 -11.60
CA LEU A 62 3.61 8.49 -10.16
C LEU A 62 3.20 7.04 -9.88
N PHE A 63 2.21 6.50 -10.61
CA PHE A 63 1.77 5.13 -10.43
C PHE A 63 2.87 4.11 -10.76
N ILE A 64 3.48 4.20 -11.95
CA ILE A 64 4.54 3.28 -12.39
C ILE A 64 5.81 3.46 -11.55
N GLY A 65 6.21 4.71 -11.29
CA GLY A 65 7.41 5.01 -10.53
C GLY A 65 7.32 4.55 -9.07
N LEU A 66 6.17 4.73 -8.40
CA LEU A 66 5.95 4.18 -7.07
C LEU A 66 5.89 2.65 -7.10
N LEU A 67 5.19 2.05 -8.08
CA LEU A 67 5.12 0.59 -8.20
C LEU A 67 6.50 -0.04 -8.36
N LEU A 68 7.32 0.44 -9.30
CA LEU A 68 8.66 -0.09 -9.54
C LEU A 68 9.62 0.29 -8.41
N GLY A 69 9.70 1.58 -8.06
CA GLY A 69 10.61 2.09 -7.05
C GLY A 69 10.44 1.42 -5.69
N LEU A 70 9.19 1.23 -5.23
CA LEU A 70 8.91 0.53 -3.97
C LEU A 70 9.21 -0.97 -4.06
N ASN A 71 8.99 -1.61 -5.21
CA ASN A 71 9.35 -3.01 -5.40
C ASN A 71 10.87 -3.24 -5.35
N PHE A 72 11.67 -2.31 -5.84
CA PHE A 72 13.13 -2.43 -5.80
C PHE A 72 13.75 -2.03 -4.46
N THR A 73 13.17 -1.05 -3.76
CA THR A 73 13.69 -0.56 -2.47
C THR A 73 13.20 -1.39 -1.28
N ILE A 74 11.88 -1.53 -1.13
CA ILE A 74 11.20 -2.07 0.05
C ILE A 74 10.13 -3.10 -0.37
N SER A 75 10.52 -4.04 -1.24
CA SER A 75 9.63 -5.09 -1.75
C SER A 75 8.96 -5.88 -0.61
N ARG A 76 7.65 -6.12 -0.72
CA ARG A 76 6.78 -6.83 0.24
C ARG A 76 6.42 -6.11 1.54
N PHE A 77 7.15 -5.08 1.95
CA PHE A 77 6.76 -4.24 3.09
C PHE A 77 5.42 -3.52 2.83
N PHE A 78 5.19 -3.05 1.60
CA PHE A 78 3.90 -2.46 1.22
C PHE A 78 2.74 -3.43 1.47
N CYS A 79 2.88 -4.69 1.09
CA CYS A 79 1.88 -5.73 1.32
C CYS A 79 1.63 -5.96 2.83
N GLY A 80 2.65 -5.86 3.68
CA GLY A 80 2.52 -6.04 5.12
C GLY A 80 1.90 -4.85 5.86
N TYR A 81 2.24 -3.62 5.47
CA TYR A 81 2.01 -2.42 6.31
C TYR A 81 1.09 -1.36 5.70
N PHE A 82 0.93 -1.33 4.38
CA PHE A 82 0.17 -0.29 3.68
C PHE A 82 -1.00 -0.83 2.85
N CYS A 83 -0.98 -2.11 2.49
CA CYS A 83 -1.97 -2.67 1.57
C CYS A 83 -3.36 -2.76 2.23
N PRO A 84 -4.40 -2.13 1.65
CA PRO A 84 -5.75 -2.20 2.18
C PRO A 84 -6.34 -3.61 2.18
N SER A 85 -5.93 -4.46 1.23
CA SER A 85 -6.35 -5.85 1.19
C SER A 85 -5.87 -6.62 2.42
N SER A 86 -4.71 -6.30 2.98
CA SER A 86 -4.21 -6.94 4.19
C SER A 86 -5.04 -6.54 5.42
N LEU A 87 -5.51 -5.29 5.46
CA LEU A 87 -6.44 -4.83 6.49
C LEU A 87 -7.82 -5.52 6.35
N ALA A 88 -8.32 -5.70 5.13
CA ALA A 88 -9.56 -6.46 4.89
C ALA A 88 -9.43 -7.92 5.37
N THR A 89 -8.33 -8.60 5.08
CA THR A 89 -8.04 -9.95 5.59
C THR A 89 -8.01 -9.98 7.12
N PHE A 90 -7.41 -8.96 7.75
CA PHE A 90 -7.44 -8.84 9.21
C PHE A 90 -8.88 -8.71 9.76
N ILE A 91 -9.72 -7.84 9.18
CA ILE A 91 -11.12 -7.67 9.56
C ILE A 91 -11.88 -8.99 9.44
N THR A 92 -11.73 -9.71 8.32
CA THR A 92 -12.39 -11.00 8.10
C THR A 92 -11.97 -12.07 9.09
N SER A 93 -10.74 -12.02 9.61
CA SER A 93 -10.24 -12.98 10.61
C SER A 93 -10.85 -12.78 12.01
N GLN A 94 -11.31 -11.56 12.32
CA GLN A 94 -11.86 -11.21 13.62
C GLN A 94 -13.39 -11.44 13.69
N LEU A 95 -14.09 -11.26 12.57
CA LEU A 95 -15.55 -11.36 12.50
C LEU A 95 -15.98 -12.75 12.01
N LYS A 96 -16.59 -13.53 12.91
CA LYS A 96 -17.12 -14.87 12.57
C LYS A 96 -18.54 -14.86 12.01
N ASN A 97 -19.34 -13.83 12.33
CA ASN A 97 -20.73 -13.76 11.87
C ASN A 97 -20.78 -13.23 10.43
N PRO A 98 -21.31 -13.99 9.45
CA PRO A 98 -21.26 -13.63 8.03
C PRO A 98 -22.01 -12.33 7.72
N PHE A 99 -23.12 -12.04 8.42
CA PHE A 99 -23.88 -10.80 8.20
C PHE A 99 -23.09 -9.56 8.62
N ILE A 100 -22.51 -9.59 9.82
CA ILE A 100 -21.70 -8.48 10.34
C ILE A 100 -20.45 -8.30 9.47
N LEU A 101 -19.84 -9.40 9.04
CA LEU A 101 -18.69 -9.38 8.16
C LEU A 101 -19.00 -8.69 6.83
N PHE A 102 -20.12 -9.05 6.19
CA PHE A 102 -20.53 -8.46 4.91
C PHE A 102 -20.70 -6.94 5.04
N PHE A 103 -21.45 -6.46 6.03
CA PHE A 103 -21.65 -5.03 6.23
C PHE A 103 -20.36 -4.29 6.60
N ALA A 104 -19.50 -4.89 7.42
CA ALA A 104 -18.21 -4.30 7.78
C ALA A 104 -17.29 -4.14 6.56
N ILE A 105 -17.20 -5.16 5.70
CA ILE A 105 -16.39 -5.09 4.48
C ILE A 105 -16.99 -4.15 3.45
N LEU A 106 -18.31 -4.13 3.29
CA LEU A 106 -19.00 -3.18 2.42
C LEU A 106 -18.71 -1.74 2.84
N PHE A 107 -18.80 -1.44 4.14
CA PHE A 107 -18.50 -0.12 4.68
C PHE A 107 -17.01 0.26 4.49
N PHE A 108 -16.10 -0.68 4.76
CA PHE A 108 -14.68 -0.49 4.53
C PHE A 108 -14.36 -0.23 3.04
N ALA A 109 -14.94 -1.01 2.13
CA ALA A 109 -14.79 -0.85 0.68
C ALA A 109 -15.37 0.47 0.19
N PHE A 110 -16.49 0.93 0.76
CA PHE A 110 -17.10 2.22 0.45
C PHE A 110 -16.18 3.38 0.83
N ILE A 111 -15.64 3.39 2.05
CA ILE A 111 -14.71 4.44 2.50
C ILE A 111 -13.48 4.47 1.59
N LEU A 112 -12.94 3.30 1.27
CA LEU A 112 -11.77 3.21 0.41
C LEU A 112 -12.06 3.72 -1.01
N ALA A 113 -13.18 3.32 -1.62
CA ALA A 113 -13.62 3.81 -2.92
C ALA A 113 -13.85 5.33 -2.93
N PHE A 114 -14.54 5.84 -1.92
CA PHE A 114 -14.79 7.27 -1.76
C PHE A 114 -13.48 8.06 -1.68
N SER A 115 -12.55 7.60 -0.83
CA SER A 115 -11.23 8.21 -0.69
C SER A 115 -10.40 8.15 -1.98
N THR A 116 -10.43 7.04 -2.73
CA THR A 116 -9.74 6.95 -4.02
C THR A 116 -10.23 7.99 -5.01
N ILE A 117 -11.55 8.22 -5.06
CA ILE A 117 -12.16 9.20 -5.97
C ILE A 117 -11.90 10.63 -5.49
N SER A 118 -11.79 10.86 -4.18
CA SER A 118 -11.43 12.17 -3.62
C SER A 118 -10.05 12.69 -4.03
N TYR A 119 -9.17 11.86 -4.62
CA TYR A 119 -7.92 12.36 -5.22
C TYR A 119 -8.12 13.09 -6.55
N PHE A 120 -9.30 12.96 -7.18
CA PHE A 120 -9.62 13.55 -8.48
C PHE A 120 -10.70 14.63 -8.40
N THR A 121 -11.56 14.57 -7.39
CA THR A 121 -12.64 15.53 -7.14
C THR A 121 -12.66 15.90 -5.66
N SER A 122 -13.09 17.12 -5.33
CA SER A 122 -13.09 17.57 -3.94
C SER A 122 -14.01 16.68 -3.10
N ALA A 123 -13.59 16.35 -1.88
CA ALA A 123 -14.36 15.44 -1.01
C ALA A 123 -15.77 15.97 -0.68
N ILE A 124 -15.91 17.29 -0.59
CA ILE A 124 -17.18 17.96 -0.26
C ILE A 124 -18.13 17.88 -1.46
N ASP A 125 -17.64 18.21 -2.66
CA ASP A 125 -18.45 18.13 -3.87
C ASP A 125 -18.82 16.68 -4.18
N LEU A 126 -17.89 15.73 -3.97
CA LEU A 126 -18.15 14.30 -4.11
C LEU A 126 -19.27 13.84 -3.19
N PHE A 127 -19.28 14.29 -1.93
CA PHE A 127 -20.33 13.94 -0.97
C PHE A 127 -21.70 14.53 -1.39
N LEU A 128 -21.72 15.79 -1.84
CA LEU A 128 -22.94 16.45 -2.30
C LEU A 128 -23.49 15.79 -3.58
N ASN A 129 -22.62 15.44 -4.53
CA ASN A 129 -22.98 14.77 -5.77
C ASN A 129 -23.43 13.32 -5.52
N PHE A 130 -22.85 12.67 -4.50
CA PHE A 130 -23.31 11.36 -4.04
C PHE A 130 -24.76 11.42 -3.52
N MET A 131 -25.09 12.42 -2.71
CA MET A 131 -26.47 12.61 -2.21
C MET A 131 -27.47 12.94 -3.33
N LYS A 132 -27.01 13.55 -4.41
CA LYS A 132 -27.81 13.87 -5.60
C LYS A 132 -27.91 12.72 -6.62
N PHE A 133 -27.27 11.58 -6.37
CA PHE A 133 -27.18 10.45 -7.30
C PHE A 133 -26.64 10.82 -8.69
N ASP A 134 -25.63 11.69 -8.73
CA ASP A 134 -24.99 12.12 -9.99
C ASP A 134 -23.97 11.07 -10.50
N MET A 135 -23.34 11.30 -11.65
CA MET A 135 -22.36 10.41 -12.29
C MET A 135 -21.22 9.98 -11.35
N SER A 136 -20.75 10.87 -10.47
CA SER A 136 -19.72 10.55 -9.47
C SER A 136 -20.17 9.43 -8.51
N SER A 137 -21.47 9.34 -8.20
CA SER A 137 -22.03 8.29 -7.35
C SER A 137 -21.94 6.90 -8.00
N ILE A 138 -22.11 6.85 -9.32
CA ILE A 138 -21.99 5.62 -10.11
C ILE A 138 -20.55 5.10 -10.02
N PHE A 139 -19.55 5.97 -10.17
CA PHE A 139 -18.14 5.59 -10.03
C PHE A 139 -17.82 5.08 -8.62
N VAL A 140 -18.31 5.74 -7.57
CA VAL A 140 -18.15 5.27 -6.17
C VAL A 140 -18.81 3.90 -6.00
N GLY A 141 -20.01 3.69 -6.54
CA GLY A 141 -20.73 2.42 -6.46
C GLY A 141 -20.03 1.27 -7.18
N ILE A 142 -19.55 1.50 -8.41
CA ILE A 142 -18.77 0.52 -9.20
C ILE A 142 -17.51 0.14 -8.44
N LEU A 143 -16.76 1.13 -7.96
CA LEU A 143 -15.50 0.90 -7.27
C LEU A 143 -15.71 0.19 -5.92
N THR A 144 -16.76 0.55 -5.18
CA THR A 144 -17.16 -0.13 -3.94
C THR A 144 -17.52 -1.60 -4.19
N THR A 145 -18.25 -1.87 -5.26
CA THR A 145 -18.65 -3.24 -5.64
C THR A 145 -17.43 -4.06 -6.03
N LEU A 146 -16.50 -3.47 -6.80
CA LEU A 146 -15.26 -4.10 -7.20
C LEU A 146 -14.39 -4.43 -5.98
N PHE A 147 -14.18 -3.49 -5.06
CA PHE A 147 -13.41 -3.75 -3.84
C PHE A 147 -14.06 -4.78 -2.92
N THR A 148 -15.38 -4.71 -2.74
CA THR A 148 -16.14 -5.71 -1.96
C THR A 148 -15.98 -7.11 -2.55
N SER A 149 -16.06 -7.23 -3.88
CA SER A 149 -15.87 -8.50 -4.59
C SER A 149 -14.43 -9.02 -4.41
N ILE A 150 -13.43 -8.15 -4.50
CA ILE A 150 -12.03 -8.51 -4.25
C ILE A 150 -11.81 -9.03 -2.82
N PHE A 151 -12.40 -8.36 -1.82
CA PHE A 151 -12.17 -8.71 -0.42
C PHE A 151 -12.92 -9.96 0.05
N LEU A 152 -14.11 -10.24 -0.51
CA LEU A 152 -14.93 -11.39 -0.12
C LEU A 152 -14.79 -12.59 -1.06
N VAL A 153 -14.89 -12.38 -2.38
CA VAL A 153 -14.99 -13.46 -3.38
C VAL A 153 -13.60 -13.91 -3.84
N PHE A 154 -12.71 -12.97 -4.15
CA PHE A 154 -11.39 -13.24 -4.70
C PHE A 154 -10.27 -13.21 -3.65
N ARG A 155 -10.57 -13.67 -2.44
CA ARG A 155 -9.62 -13.73 -1.33
C ARG A 155 -8.37 -14.51 -1.75
N GLY A 156 -7.19 -13.90 -1.61
CA GLY A 156 -5.91 -14.49 -2.02
C GLY A 156 -5.61 -14.40 -3.52
N TRP A 157 -6.60 -14.56 -4.39
CA TRP A 157 -6.44 -14.45 -5.85
C TRP A 157 -5.99 -13.06 -6.28
N TYR A 158 -6.59 -12.01 -5.70
CA TYR A 158 -6.17 -10.64 -5.98
C TYR A 158 -4.68 -10.42 -5.72
N CYS A 159 -4.21 -10.83 -4.53
CA CYS A 159 -2.82 -10.66 -4.14
C CYS A 159 -1.86 -11.51 -4.97
N SER A 160 -2.27 -12.67 -5.47
CA SER A 160 -1.40 -13.58 -6.21
C SER A 160 -1.41 -13.37 -7.73
N ILE A 161 -2.50 -12.82 -8.29
CA ILE A 161 -2.73 -12.79 -9.74
C ILE A 161 -2.98 -11.36 -10.24
N LEU A 162 -3.86 -10.60 -9.57
CA LEU A 162 -4.38 -9.34 -10.12
C LEU A 162 -3.58 -8.10 -9.68
N CYS A 163 -2.93 -8.17 -8.51
CA CYS A 163 -2.19 -7.04 -7.95
C CYS A 163 -0.91 -6.75 -8.75
N PRO A 164 -0.77 -5.56 -9.38
CA PRO A 164 0.41 -5.25 -10.20
C PRO A 164 1.69 -5.21 -9.37
N TYR A 165 1.57 -4.82 -8.09
CA TYR A 165 2.70 -4.85 -7.16
C TYR A 165 3.21 -6.27 -6.92
N PHE A 166 2.32 -7.27 -6.78
CA PHE A 166 2.72 -8.67 -6.64
C PHE A 166 3.35 -9.20 -7.92
N PHE A 167 2.76 -8.90 -9.08
CA PHE A 167 3.24 -9.37 -10.38
C PHE A 167 4.66 -8.90 -10.67
N ILE A 168 4.94 -7.61 -10.50
CA ILE A 168 6.31 -7.06 -10.60
C ILE A 168 7.21 -7.72 -9.57
N SER A 169 6.73 -7.87 -8.34
CA SER A 169 7.48 -8.56 -7.31
C SER A 169 7.86 -9.97 -7.73
N ALA A 170 6.98 -10.72 -8.40
CA ALA A 170 7.12 -12.11 -8.84
C ALA A 170 8.18 -12.31 -9.92
N ILE A 171 8.32 -11.36 -10.83
CA ILE A 171 9.30 -11.40 -11.93
C ILE A 171 10.74 -11.22 -11.42
N LEU A 172 10.91 -10.48 -10.32
CA LEU A 172 12.23 -10.19 -9.75
C LEU A 172 12.83 -11.39 -8.99
N PRO A 173 14.17 -11.50 -8.87
CA PRO A 173 14.85 -12.55 -8.11
C PRO A 173 14.31 -12.67 -6.69
N GLN A 174 13.73 -13.83 -6.37
CA GLN A 174 12.96 -14.04 -5.15
C GLN A 174 13.83 -14.44 -3.95
N GLU A 175 14.86 -15.25 -4.18
CA GLU A 175 15.74 -15.74 -3.10
C GLU A 175 16.51 -14.62 -2.40
N GLU A 176 16.76 -13.52 -3.13
CA GLU A 176 17.35 -12.31 -2.56
C GLU A 176 16.36 -11.52 -1.72
N LYS A 177 15.05 -11.73 -1.90
CA LYS A 177 13.98 -11.02 -1.20
C LYS A 177 13.56 -11.67 0.12
N GLN A 178 13.82 -12.95 0.37
CA GLN A 178 13.48 -13.51 1.69
C GLN A 178 14.45 -13.01 2.77
N THR A 179 13.90 -12.33 3.78
CA THR A 179 14.69 -11.79 4.89
C THR A 179 14.98 -12.83 5.96
N PHE A 180 14.08 -13.78 6.19
CA PHE A 180 14.16 -14.75 7.31
C PHE A 180 14.19 -16.17 6.79
N GLU A 181 15.12 -16.98 7.28
CA GLU A 181 15.27 -18.39 6.92
C GLU A 181 15.57 -19.25 8.15
N PHE A 182 15.39 -20.56 8.03
CA PHE A 182 15.86 -21.52 9.02
C PHE A 182 17.34 -21.79 8.79
N PHE A 183 18.18 -21.57 9.80
CA PHE A 183 19.60 -21.95 9.71
C PHE A 183 19.84 -23.40 10.15
N ASP A 184 19.02 -23.93 11.07
CA ASP A 184 19.11 -25.30 11.56
C ASP A 184 17.72 -25.91 11.73
N LYS A 185 17.30 -26.64 10.69
CA LYS A 185 16.01 -27.35 10.67
C LYS A 185 16.03 -28.60 11.56
N ASN A 186 17.19 -29.19 11.81
CA ASN A 186 17.32 -30.44 12.57
C ASN A 186 17.10 -30.22 14.08
N SER A 187 17.44 -29.02 14.58
CA SER A 187 17.16 -28.63 15.96
C SER A 187 15.71 -28.22 16.21
N CYS A 188 14.85 -28.20 15.18
CA CYS A 188 13.46 -27.78 15.30
C CYS A 188 12.63 -28.86 16.03
N ILE A 189 11.83 -28.44 17.01
CA ILE A 189 10.98 -29.35 17.83
C ILE A 189 9.52 -29.37 17.37
N ASP A 190 9.23 -28.92 16.14
CA ASP A 190 7.90 -28.93 15.52
C ASP A 190 6.74 -28.37 16.36
N CYS A 191 6.98 -27.29 17.11
CA CYS A 191 5.95 -26.65 17.94
C CYS A 191 4.90 -25.80 17.17
N ASP A 192 5.10 -25.59 15.85
CA ASP A 192 4.27 -24.79 14.95
C ASP A 192 4.01 -23.32 15.35
N LYS A 193 4.75 -22.80 16.33
CA LYS A 193 4.52 -21.43 16.81
C LYS A 193 4.86 -20.37 15.76
N CYS A 194 5.88 -20.62 14.93
CA CYS A 194 6.26 -19.74 13.82
C CYS A 194 5.20 -19.70 12.71
N VAL A 195 4.53 -20.82 12.43
CA VAL A 195 3.43 -20.92 11.45
C VAL A 195 2.20 -20.19 11.97
N LYS A 196 1.79 -20.46 13.22
CA LYS A 196 0.60 -19.85 13.84
C LYS A 196 0.70 -18.34 14.05
N VAL A 197 1.92 -17.80 14.20
CA VAL A 197 2.12 -16.35 14.34
C VAL A 197 2.16 -15.62 12.99
N CYS A 198 2.33 -16.34 11.88
CA CYS A 198 2.40 -15.73 10.55
C CYS A 198 1.09 -15.00 10.24
N PRO A 199 1.13 -13.76 9.72
CA PRO A 199 -0.07 -13.02 9.33
C PRO A 199 -0.60 -13.44 7.97
N ILE A 200 0.15 -14.25 7.22
CA ILE A 200 -0.24 -14.77 5.91
C ILE A 200 -0.85 -16.15 6.11
N ASP A 201 -2.09 -16.29 5.67
CA ASP A 201 -2.83 -17.55 5.70
C ASP A 201 -2.05 -18.62 4.89
N GLU A 202 -1.93 -19.82 5.47
CA GLU A 202 -1.33 -21.00 4.83
C GLU A 202 0.15 -20.86 4.41
N LEU A 203 0.88 -19.91 5.01
CA LEU A 203 2.33 -19.84 4.85
C LEU A 203 3.03 -20.66 5.94
N ASP A 204 3.71 -21.73 5.54
CA ASP A 204 4.59 -22.52 6.42
C ASP A 204 6.07 -22.21 6.11
N ILE A 205 6.70 -21.45 7.02
CA ILE A 205 8.12 -21.13 6.92
C ILE A 205 9.03 -22.37 7.04
N LYS A 206 8.55 -23.50 7.56
CA LYS A 206 9.30 -24.77 7.62
C LYS A 206 9.44 -25.43 6.25
N ALA A 207 8.54 -25.11 5.31
CA ALA A 207 8.55 -25.63 3.95
C ALA A 207 9.62 -24.96 3.06
N GLY A 208 10.21 -23.85 3.51
CA GLY A 208 11.29 -23.15 2.81
C GLY A 208 10.89 -21.74 2.36
N PHE A 209 11.41 -21.32 1.21
CA PHE A 209 11.10 -20.02 0.63
C PHE A 209 9.63 -19.94 0.19
N ASP A 210 8.90 -18.92 0.65
CA ASP A 210 7.57 -18.57 0.16
C ASP A 210 7.54 -17.09 -0.25
N ILE A 211 7.15 -16.87 -1.50
CA ILE A 211 7.06 -15.55 -2.13
C ILE A 211 6.08 -14.60 -1.45
N ARG A 212 5.12 -15.12 -0.69
CA ARG A 212 4.10 -14.36 0.04
C ARG A 212 4.62 -13.78 1.36
N CYS A 213 5.85 -14.10 1.77
CA CYS A 213 6.45 -13.58 3.00
C CYS A 213 6.51 -12.04 3.00
N VAL A 214 5.87 -11.41 3.99
CA VAL A 214 5.83 -9.94 4.17
C VAL A 214 6.97 -9.40 5.04
N GLN A 215 7.99 -10.22 5.32
CA GLN A 215 9.22 -9.80 6.02
C GLN A 215 9.01 -9.18 7.41
N CYS A 216 7.94 -9.56 8.12
CA CYS A 216 7.59 -8.95 9.42
C CYS A 216 8.43 -9.44 10.63
N GLY A 217 9.19 -10.54 10.50
CA GLY A 217 10.03 -11.09 11.58
C GLY A 217 9.27 -11.65 12.79
N LEU A 218 7.97 -11.90 12.66
CA LEU A 218 7.16 -12.50 13.73
C LEU A 218 7.62 -13.94 14.03
N CYS A 219 7.98 -14.69 12.99
CA CYS A 219 8.46 -16.06 13.08
C CYS A 219 9.74 -16.21 13.92
N GLU A 220 10.74 -15.35 13.70
CA GLU A 220 11.99 -15.29 14.49
C GLU A 220 11.67 -15.10 15.98
N SER A 221 10.93 -14.05 16.33
CA SER A 221 10.60 -13.78 17.73
C SER A 221 9.74 -14.88 18.37
N ALA A 222 8.88 -15.54 17.61
CA ALA A 222 8.09 -16.66 18.11
C ALA A 222 8.98 -17.88 18.36
N CYS A 223 9.93 -18.18 17.45
CA CYS A 223 10.90 -19.25 17.63
C CYS A 223 11.80 -18.97 18.85
N GLU A 224 12.33 -17.75 18.98
CA GLU A 224 13.11 -17.29 20.14
C GLU A 224 12.38 -17.58 21.46
N SER A 225 11.11 -17.19 21.56
CA SER A 225 10.31 -17.40 22.78
C SER A 225 10.09 -18.87 23.17
N VAL A 226 10.32 -19.81 22.24
CA VAL A 226 10.27 -21.25 22.50
C VAL A 226 11.67 -21.77 22.85
N MET A 227 12.67 -21.43 22.03
CA MET A 227 14.04 -21.91 22.18
C MET A 227 14.73 -21.38 23.43
N LEU A 228 14.35 -20.19 23.92
CA LEU A 228 14.82 -19.66 25.20
C LEU A 228 14.53 -20.59 26.38
N LYS A 229 13.45 -21.40 26.33
CA LYS A 229 13.15 -22.40 27.36
C LYS A 229 14.16 -23.55 27.40
N PHE A 230 14.91 -23.72 26.32
CA PHE A 230 15.95 -24.73 26.16
C PHE A 230 17.35 -24.11 26.19
N ASN A 231 17.50 -22.86 26.64
CA ASN A 231 18.75 -22.09 26.59
C ASN A 231 19.41 -22.04 25.20
N LYS A 232 18.60 -22.02 24.13
CA LYS A 232 19.04 -21.91 22.74
C LYS A 232 18.51 -20.62 22.11
N THR A 233 19.22 -20.13 21.09
CA THR A 233 18.78 -18.99 20.28
C THR A 233 17.66 -19.40 19.31
N SER A 234 16.98 -18.42 18.72
CA SER A 234 16.00 -18.65 17.65
C SER A 234 16.64 -19.41 16.49
N LEU A 235 16.02 -20.51 16.04
CA LEU A 235 16.42 -21.30 14.86
C LEU A 235 16.13 -20.59 13.53
N ILE A 236 15.35 -19.51 13.59
CA ILE A 236 15.01 -18.65 12.46
C ILE A 236 15.79 -17.35 12.64
N THR A 237 16.57 -16.97 11.64
CA THR A 237 17.40 -15.76 11.68
C THR A 237 17.28 -15.00 10.38
N LYS A 238 17.80 -13.77 10.37
CA LYS A 238 17.92 -12.99 9.14
C LYS A 238 18.98 -13.63 8.23
N LYS A 239 18.60 -13.95 7.00
CA LYS A 239 19.50 -14.48 5.94
C LYS A 239 20.70 -13.56 5.69
N PHE A 240 20.51 -12.25 5.85
CA PHE A 240 21.56 -11.24 5.64
C PHE A 240 21.70 -10.33 6.87
N LYS A 241 22.84 -10.46 7.55
CA LYS A 241 23.14 -9.77 8.82
C LYS A 241 23.17 -8.24 8.70
N ASP A 242 23.70 -7.72 7.60
CA ASP A 242 23.90 -6.28 7.36
C ASP A 242 22.75 -5.61 6.59
N ARG A 243 21.64 -6.30 6.37
CA ARG A 243 20.47 -5.72 5.70
C ARG A 243 19.48 -5.16 6.72
N ASN A 244 19.10 -3.90 6.54
CA ASN A 244 17.97 -3.31 7.22
C ASN A 244 16.69 -4.09 6.89
N ILE A 245 15.77 -4.19 7.85
CA ILE A 245 14.47 -4.90 7.70
C ILE A 245 13.67 -4.36 6.50
N PHE A 246 13.82 -3.07 6.20
CA PHE A 246 13.15 -2.40 5.09
C PHE A 246 13.79 -2.67 3.72
N ARG A 247 15.03 -3.15 3.65
CA ARG A 247 15.73 -3.31 2.37
C ARG A 247 15.58 -4.73 1.85
N SER A 248 14.69 -4.88 0.89
CA SER A 248 14.26 -6.17 0.35
C SER A 248 15.23 -6.76 -0.68
N PHE A 249 16.04 -5.93 -1.36
CA PHE A 249 16.90 -6.37 -2.47
C PHE A 249 18.40 -6.20 -2.19
N SER A 250 19.25 -6.81 -3.04
CA SER A 250 20.70 -6.57 -3.05
C SER A 250 21.05 -5.08 -3.20
N LYS A 251 22.30 -4.71 -2.90
CA LYS A 251 22.75 -3.29 -2.95
C LYS A 251 22.44 -2.64 -4.29
N ASN A 252 22.57 -3.40 -5.38
CA ASN A 252 22.36 -2.92 -6.73
C ASN A 252 20.88 -2.64 -7.01
N GLY A 253 19.95 -3.53 -6.62
CA GLY A 253 18.53 -3.25 -6.83
C GLY A 253 17.99 -2.17 -5.91
N TYR A 254 18.51 -2.01 -4.69
CA TYR A 254 18.17 -0.84 -3.87
C TYR A 254 18.59 0.46 -4.55
N ILE A 255 19.83 0.53 -5.07
CA ILE A 255 20.33 1.69 -5.82
C ILE A 255 19.46 1.94 -7.07
N LEU A 256 19.10 0.88 -7.81
CA LEU A 256 18.21 0.98 -8.97
C LEU A 256 16.83 1.51 -8.58
N GLY A 257 16.25 1.04 -7.47
CA GLY A 257 14.97 1.51 -6.98
C GLY A 257 14.99 2.99 -6.57
N VAL A 258 16.05 3.41 -5.88
CA VAL A 258 16.27 4.83 -5.56
C VAL A 258 16.44 5.64 -6.85
N PHE A 259 17.20 5.14 -7.83
CA PHE A 259 17.37 5.80 -9.12
C PHE A 259 16.04 5.97 -9.85
N ILE A 260 15.17 4.93 -9.89
CA ILE A 260 13.83 5.02 -10.48
C ILE A 260 12.98 6.09 -9.78
N LEU A 261 12.99 6.14 -8.44
CA LEU A 261 12.25 7.16 -7.69
C LEU A 261 12.79 8.57 -7.94
N VAL A 262 14.11 8.73 -8.07
CA VAL A 262 14.73 10.03 -8.42
C VAL A 262 14.34 10.44 -9.83
N VAL A 263 14.39 9.52 -10.81
CA VAL A 263 13.96 9.79 -12.19
C VAL A 263 12.47 10.15 -12.25
N MET A 264 11.62 9.46 -11.48
CA MET A 264 10.20 9.78 -11.32
C MET A 264 10.00 11.21 -10.80
N ILE A 265 10.73 11.60 -9.74
CA ILE A 265 10.63 12.97 -9.19
C ILE A 265 11.13 14.00 -10.21
N LEU A 266 12.27 13.75 -10.87
CA LEU A 266 12.83 14.65 -11.88
C LEU A 266 11.89 14.82 -13.09
N THR A 267 11.24 13.75 -13.53
CA THR A 267 10.25 13.81 -14.62
C THR A 267 9.00 14.59 -14.23
N ILE A 268 8.49 14.41 -13.00
CA ILE A 268 7.37 15.21 -12.49
C ILE A 268 7.77 16.69 -12.40
N VAL A 269 8.95 17.00 -11.83
CA VAL A 269 9.46 18.38 -11.75
C VAL A 269 9.64 18.99 -13.14
N TYR A 270 10.14 18.23 -14.11
CA TYR A 270 10.25 18.68 -15.51
C TYR A 270 8.89 19.00 -16.14
N LEU A 271 7.90 18.12 -15.94
CA LEU A 271 6.53 18.33 -16.42
C LEU A 271 5.88 19.58 -15.79
N LEU A 272 6.18 19.86 -14.52
CA LEU A 272 5.68 21.02 -13.78
C LEU A 272 6.44 22.32 -14.11
N ASN A 273 7.73 22.25 -14.41
CA ASN A 273 8.52 23.43 -14.80
C ASN A 273 8.05 24.04 -16.13
N GLY A 274 7.56 23.20 -17.04
CA GLY A 274 6.89 23.67 -18.26
C GLY A 274 5.59 24.43 -17.99
N ALA A 275 5.03 24.33 -16.78
CA ALA A 275 3.84 25.03 -16.34
C ALA A 275 4.11 26.28 -15.49
N PHE A 276 5.38 26.68 -15.33
CA PHE A 276 5.74 27.92 -14.61
C PHE A 276 5.51 29.19 -15.47
N LEU A 277 5.10 29.04 -16.73
CA LEU A 277 4.70 30.12 -17.62
C LEU A 277 3.17 30.28 -17.56
N ASP A 278 2.67 30.77 -16.42
CA ASP A 278 1.61 31.80 -16.34
C ASP A 278 1.14 31.98 -14.89
N ASN A 279 2.04 32.56 -14.08
CA ASN A 279 1.65 33.33 -12.89
C ASN A 279 0.73 34.55 -13.23
N CYS A 280 0.28 34.69 -14.48
CA CYS A 280 -0.62 35.74 -14.94
C CYS A 280 -2.11 35.43 -14.74
N TYR A 281 -2.52 34.18 -14.48
CA TYR A 281 -3.96 33.89 -14.32
C TYR A 281 -4.50 34.18 -12.90
N PHE A 282 -3.63 34.21 -11.88
CA PHE A 282 -4.04 34.48 -10.49
C PHE A 282 -4.14 35.97 -10.13
N THR A 283 -3.71 36.90 -11.01
CA THR A 283 -3.98 38.34 -10.85
C THR A 283 -5.40 38.73 -11.26
N ASN A 284 -6.12 37.90 -12.02
CA ASN A 284 -7.51 38.13 -12.37
C ASN A 284 -8.47 37.36 -11.44
N LYS A 285 -8.42 37.71 -10.16
CA LYS A 285 -9.43 37.30 -9.16
C LYS A 285 -10.74 38.10 -9.28
N SER A 286 -11.01 38.74 -10.42
CA SER A 286 -12.13 39.67 -10.65
C SER A 286 -13.09 39.25 -11.76
N LEU A 287 -13.02 38.02 -12.28
CA LEU A 287 -13.94 37.54 -13.33
C LEU A 287 -14.64 36.21 -12.97
N TYR A 288 -15.02 36.05 -11.71
CA TYR A 288 -16.19 35.27 -11.31
C TYR A 288 -16.90 35.99 -10.15
#